data_AF-A0A956WCA5-F1
#
_entry.id   AF-A0A956WCA5-F1
#
_cell.length_a   1.000
_cell.length_b   1.000
_cell.length_c   1.000
_cell.angle_alpha   90.00
_cell.angle_beta   90.00
_cell.angle_gamma   90.00
#
_symmetry.space_group_name_H-M   'P 1'
#
loop_
_entity.id
_entity.type
_entity.pdbx_description
1 polymer ?
#
loop_
_entity_poly.entity_id
_entity_poly.type
_entity_poly.pdbx_seq_one_letter_code
_entity_poly.pdbx_strand_id
1 'polypeptide(L)' 'DGQPFFDEYVQLIADGANSIDPEVRKPIYDRIQMIIAEEGWVITTAFWLTFTGLSSRVQGYRPTIAGGHYFGDAWLAE' A
#
# COMPACT_ATOMS: atom_id res chain seq x y z
N ASP A 1 -16.19 1.09 -29.04
CA ASP A 1 -15.95 2.35 -28.29
C ASP A 1 -15.03 2.05 -27.12
N GLY A 2 -13.77 2.44 -27.24
CA GLY A 2 -12.75 2.24 -26.19
C GLY A 2 -12.64 3.47 -25.30
N GLN A 3 -12.33 3.27 -24.02
CA GLN A 3 -12.04 4.32 -23.05
C GLN A 3 -10.54 4.64 -23.13
N PRO A 4 -10.10 5.80 -23.67
CA PRO A 4 -8.68 6.07 -23.89
C PRO A 4 -7.83 6.02 -22.62
N PHE A 5 -8.42 6.39 -21.47
CA PHE A 5 -7.76 6.29 -20.16
C PHE A 5 -7.46 4.85 -19.75
N PHE A 6 -8.25 3.87 -20.22
CA PHE A 6 -8.10 2.47 -19.81
C PHE A 6 -6.88 1.86 -20.48
N ASP A 7 -6.64 2.20 -21.75
CA ASP A 7 -5.43 1.78 -22.46
C ASP A 7 -4.17 2.39 -21.83
N GLU A 8 -4.21 3.68 -21.46
CA GLU A 8 -3.13 4.33 -20.69
C GLU A 8 -2.88 3.61 -19.36
N TYR A 9 -3.95 3.35 -18.59
CA TYR A 9 -3.86 2.66 -17.30
C TYR A 9 -3.22 1.27 -17.43
N VAL A 10 -3.64 0.46 -18.41
CA VAL A 10 -3.09 -0.90 -18.62
C VAL A 10 -1.60 -0.84 -18.96
N GLN A 11 -1.20 0.11 -19.80
CA GLN A 11 0.21 0.29 -20.16
C GLN A 11 1.04 0.70 -18.92
N LEU A 12 0.56 1.66 -18.13
CA LEU A 12 1.25 2.10 -16.91
C LEU A 12 1.41 0.96 -15.89
N ILE A 13 0.40 0.09 -15.74
CA ILE A 13 0.50 -1.09 -14.86
C ILE A 13 1.62 -2.02 -15.32
N ALA A 14 1.70 -2.28 -16.64
CA ALA A 14 2.77 -3.10 -17.21
C ALA A 14 4.15 -2.45 -17.00
N ASP A 15 4.28 -1.15 -17.26
CA ASP A 15 5.54 -0.42 -17.11
C ASP A 15 6.01 -0.37 -15.65
N GLY A 16 5.10 -0.12 -14.72
CA GLY A 16 5.39 -0.09 -13.28
C GLY A 16 5.81 -1.46 -12.74
N ALA A 17 5.33 -2.55 -13.33
CA ALA A 17 5.73 -3.92 -12.98
C ALA A 17 7.11 -4.31 -13.53
N ASN A 18 7.58 -3.66 -14.61
CA ASN A 18 8.84 -3.98 -15.30
C ASN A 18 10.09 -3.32 -14.68
N SER A 19 9.93 -2.49 -13.65
CA SER A 19 11.04 -1.86 -12.94
C SER A 19 10.97 -2.12 -11.43
N ILE A 20 12.13 -2.15 -10.76
CA ILE A 20 12.25 -2.11 -9.30
C ILE A 20 12.80 -0.77 -8.79
N ASP A 21 13.23 0.11 -9.69
CA ASP A 21 13.80 1.42 -9.35
C ASP A 21 12.69 2.35 -8.85
N PRO A 22 12.75 2.85 -7.60
CA PRO A 22 11.76 3.76 -7.06
C PRO A 22 11.58 5.04 -7.89
N GLU A 23 12.67 5.58 -8.44
CA GLU A 23 12.63 6.82 -9.24
C GLU A 23 11.89 6.63 -10.56
N VAL A 24 11.86 5.39 -11.07
CA VAL A 24 11.08 5.01 -12.25
C VAL A 24 9.64 4.65 -11.87
N ARG A 25 9.45 3.85 -10.82
CA ARG A 25 8.13 3.33 -10.43
C ARG A 25 7.21 4.40 -9.87
N LYS A 26 7.73 5.32 -9.06
CA LYS A 26 6.91 6.31 -8.35
C LYS A 26 6.06 7.16 -9.30
N PRO A 27 6.62 7.84 -10.32
CA PRO A 27 5.80 8.67 -11.22
C PRO A 27 4.74 7.85 -11.99
N ILE A 28 5.02 6.58 -12.29
CA ILE A 28 4.06 5.66 -12.94
C ILE A 28 2.87 5.37 -12.02
N TYR A 29 3.14 4.95 -10.77
CA TYR A 29 2.07 4.66 -9.81
C TYR A 29 1.30 5.92 -9.37
N ASP A 30 1.97 7.08 -9.33
CA ASP A 30 1.29 8.37 -9.10
C ASP A 30 0.27 8.64 -10.23
N ARG A 31 0.65 8.43 -11.51
CA ARG A 31 -0.28 8.60 -12.63
C ARG A 31 -1.43 7.60 -12.60
N ILE A 32 -1.17 6.35 -12.25
CA ILE A 32 -2.22 5.33 -12.06
C ILE A 32 -3.24 5.78 -11.01
N GLN A 33 -2.78 6.28 -9.86
CA GLN A 33 -3.66 6.76 -8.79
C GLN A 33 -4.47 7.98 -9.23
N MET A 34 -3.88 8.87 -10.04
CA MET A 34 -4.60 10.01 -10.63
C MET A 34 -5.72 9.56 -11.57
N ILE A 35 -5.47 8.59 -12.47
CA ILE A 35 -6.52 8.06 -13.36
C ILE A 35 -7.67 7.48 -12.54
N ILE A 36 -7.37 6.69 -11.50
CA ILE A 36 -8.40 6.10 -10.63
C ILE A 36 -9.25 7.18 -9.96
N ALA A 37 -8.63 8.29 -9.56
CA ALA A 37 -9.32 9.43 -8.94
C ALA A 37 -10.14 10.26 -9.95
N GLU A 38 -9.57 10.55 -11.12
CA GLU A 38 -10.20 11.32 -12.21
C GLU A 38 -11.45 10.62 -12.75
N GLU A 39 -11.36 9.30 -12.95
CA GLU A 39 -12.44 8.49 -13.50
C GLU A 39 -13.42 7.97 -12.43
N GLY A 40 -13.13 8.22 -11.15
CA GLY A 40 -14.03 7.88 -10.04
C GLY A 40 -14.34 6.39 -9.90
N TRP A 41 -13.41 5.50 -10.29
CA TRP A 41 -13.62 4.05 -10.24
C TRP A 41 -13.90 3.53 -8.83
N VAL A 42 -13.35 4.20 -7.83
CA VAL A 42 -13.59 3.94 -6.41
C VAL A 42 -13.75 5.25 -5.65
N ILE A 43 -14.60 5.24 -4.63
CA ILE A 43 -14.70 6.35 -3.68
C ILE A 43 -13.84 6.00 -2.47
N THR A 44 -12.68 6.65 -2.35
CA THR A 44 -11.82 6.51 -1.16
C THR A 44 -12.50 7.17 0.04
N THR A 45 -12.89 6.38 1.04
CA THR A 45 -13.63 6.88 2.21
C THR A 45 -12.72 7.23 3.38
N ALA A 46 -11.75 6.37 3.70
CA ALA A 46 -10.83 6.54 4.83
C ALA A 46 -9.62 5.61 4.71
N PHE A 47 -8.58 5.90 5.50
CA PHE A 47 -7.46 5.00 5.77
C PHE A 47 -7.57 4.43 7.18
N TRP A 48 -7.09 3.20 7.37
CA TRP A 48 -7.11 2.53 8.67
C TRP A 48 -5.96 3.03 9.54
N LEU A 49 -6.27 3.26 10.82
CA LEU A 49 -5.29 3.40 11.87
C LEU A 49 -5.49 2.26 12.87
N THR A 50 -4.46 1.44 13.05
CA THR A 50 -4.52 0.26 13.90
C THR A 50 -3.95 0.55 15.29
N PHE A 51 -4.71 0.18 16.31
CA PHE A 51 -4.27 0.26 17.71
C PHE A 51 -4.05 -1.16 18.23
N THR A 52 -2.87 -1.41 18.79
CA THR A 52 -2.56 -2.69 19.44
C THR A 52 -2.40 -2.48 20.94
N GLY A 53 -3.29 -3.06 21.73
CA GLY A 53 -3.15 -3.15 23.17
C GLY A 53 -2.22 -4.29 23.56
N LEU A 54 -1.19 -3.99 24.36
CA LEU A 54 -0.22 -4.97 24.83
C LEU A 54 -0.18 -4.97 26.36
N SER A 55 0.01 -6.15 26.95
CA SER A 55 0.36 -6.25 28.37
C SER A 55 1.71 -5.59 28.64
N SER A 56 1.93 -5.03 29.84
CA SER A 56 3.22 -4.46 30.25
C SER A 56 4.38 -5.46 30.19
N ARG A 57 4.07 -6.76 30.21
CA ARG A 57 5.05 -7.84 30.08
C ARG A 57 5.54 -8.05 28.64
N VAL A 58 4.80 -7.61 27.63
CA VAL A 58 5.18 -7.82 26.22
C VAL A 58 6.31 -6.87 25.86
N GLN A 59 7.43 -7.45 25.43
CA GLN A 59 8.60 -6.74 24.97
C GLN A 59 8.92 -7.16 23.52
N GLY A 60 9.55 -6.27 22.76
CA GLY A 60 10.00 -6.57 21.38
C GLY A 60 8.92 -6.68 20.31
N TYR A 61 7.63 -6.54 20.66
CA TYR A 61 6.54 -6.54 19.66
C TYR A 61 6.70 -5.39 18.66
N ARG A 62 6.45 -5.69 17.38
CA ARG A 62 6.35 -4.71 16.30
C ARG A 62 5.21 -5.08 15.35
N PRO A 63 4.43 -4.12 14.85
CA PRO A 63 3.53 -4.37 13.73
C PRO A 63 4.32 -4.54 12.43
N THR A 64 3.76 -5.22 11.45
CA THR A 64 4.28 -5.20 10.08
C THR A 64 3.89 -3.90 9.38
N ILE A 65 4.59 -3.52 8.31
CA ILE A 65 4.28 -2.34 7.49
C ILE A 65 2.84 -2.41 6.94
N ALA A 66 2.28 -3.60 6.75
CA ALA A 66 0.92 -3.83 6.27
C ALA A 66 -0.12 -3.95 7.41
N GLY A 67 0.23 -3.58 8.66
CA GLY A 67 -0.70 -3.62 9.79
C GLY A 67 -0.92 -5.01 10.41
N GLY A 68 -0.16 -6.01 10.01
CA GLY A 68 -0.15 -7.33 10.64
C GLY A 68 0.68 -7.39 11.92
N HIS A 69 0.73 -8.55 12.56
CA HIS A 69 1.54 -8.76 13.77
C HIS A 69 2.85 -9.48 13.45
N TYR A 70 3.97 -8.90 13.87
CA TYR A 70 5.27 -9.58 13.84
C TYR A 70 5.66 -9.98 15.27
N PHE A 71 5.82 -11.29 15.49
CA PHE A 71 6.14 -11.86 16.80
C PHE A 71 7.54 -12.46 16.89
N GLY A 72 8.36 -12.35 15.83
CA GLY A 72 9.69 -12.99 15.79
C GLY A 72 10.64 -12.51 16.89
N ASP A 73 10.51 -11.25 17.30
CA ASP A 73 11.31 -10.63 18.36
C ASP A 73 10.53 -10.46 19.68
N ALA A 74 9.28 -10.94 19.73
CA ALA A 74 8.40 -10.70 20.86
C ALA A 74 8.66 -11.71 22.00
N TRP A 75 8.72 -11.23 23.23
CA TRP A 75 8.89 -12.05 24.43
C TRP A 75 8.14 -11.48 25.62
N LEU A 76 8.03 -12.27 26.70
CA LEU A 76 7.37 -11.87 27.94
C LEU A 76 8.41 -11.67 29.05
N ALA A 77 8.42 -10.47 29.63
CA ALA A 77 9.13 -10.22 30.87
C ALA A 77 8.52 -11.02 32.04
N GLU A 78 9.38 -11.40 32.99
CA GLU A 78 8.97 -12.06 34.23
C GLU A 78 8.02 -11.17 35.05
#